data_AF-A0A4Y7RDU5-F1
#
_entry.id   AF-A0A4Y7RDU5-F1
#
_cell.length_a   1.000
_cell.length_b   1.000
_cell.length_c   1.000
_cell.angle_alpha   90.00
_cell.angle_beta   90.00
_cell.angle_gamma   90.00
#
_symmetry.space_group_name_H-M   'P 1'
#
loop_
_entity.id
_entity.type
_entity.pdbx_description
1 polymer ?
#
loop_
_entity_poly.entity_id
_entity_poly.type
_entity_poly.pdbx_seq_one_letter_code
_entity_poly.pdbx_strand_id
1 'polypeptide(L)'
;MISSHKHPYSQKEVISTKDLQKETLLWREKGSAARTLVEQFLNDKQFHFKNRMEVSDTETIKHMVIAGVGIAFVPKLAVRQELSLLLLRTVNDSKFLIPIHFTVISAKDQHTYPTVLAFSSFLRKWPLN
;
A
#
# COMPACT_ATOMS: atom_id res chain seq x y z
N MET A 1 1.14 -5.29 -2.65
CA MET A 1 0.20 -5.10 -3.77
C MET A 1 -1.05 -5.95 -3.51
N ILE A 2 -2.25 -5.48 -3.89
CA ILE A 2 -3.55 -6.15 -3.67
C ILE A 2 -4.33 -6.36 -4.99
N SER A 3 -5.17 -7.39 -5.02
CA SER A 3 -6.16 -7.66 -6.07
C SER A 3 -7.49 -8.16 -5.46
N SER A 4 -8.57 -8.16 -6.25
CA SER A 4 -9.83 -8.83 -5.85
C SER A 4 -9.58 -10.31 -5.51
N HIS A 5 -10.29 -10.86 -4.54
CA HIS A 5 -10.28 -12.32 -4.34
C HIS A 5 -10.80 -13.08 -5.58
N LYS A 6 -11.66 -12.45 -6.39
CA LYS A 6 -12.17 -13.03 -7.65
C LYS A 6 -11.21 -12.89 -8.84
N HIS A 7 -10.04 -12.26 -8.65
CA HIS A 7 -9.10 -12.01 -9.73
C HIS A 7 -8.46 -13.31 -10.26
N PRO A 8 -8.19 -13.49 -11.56
CA PRO A 8 -7.49 -14.68 -12.10
C PRO A 8 -6.08 -14.95 -11.54
N TYR A 9 -5.55 -14.03 -10.73
CA TYR A 9 -4.26 -14.15 -10.05
C TYR A 9 -4.39 -14.47 -8.55
N SER A 10 -5.61 -14.51 -7.99
CA SER A 10 -5.83 -14.78 -6.56
C SER A 10 -5.50 -16.22 -6.13
N GLN A 11 -5.40 -17.12 -7.11
CA GLN A 11 -5.07 -18.54 -6.96
C GLN A 11 -3.70 -18.92 -7.56
N LYS A 12 -2.94 -17.96 -8.12
CA LYS A 12 -1.62 -18.24 -8.71
C LYS A 12 -0.51 -17.96 -7.70
N GLU A 13 0.31 -18.97 -7.40
CA GLU A 13 1.48 -18.82 -6.53
C GLU A 13 2.54 -17.86 -7.11
N VAL A 14 2.68 -17.87 -8.44
CA VAL A 14 3.59 -17.03 -9.22
C VAL A 14 2.84 -16.39 -10.38
N ILE A 15 3.04 -15.09 -10.59
CA ILE A 15 2.44 -14.30 -11.66
C ILE A 15 3.57 -13.73 -12.52
N SER A 16 3.42 -13.73 -13.85
CA SER A 16 4.48 -13.18 -14.71
C SER A 16 4.50 -11.65 -14.65
N THR A 17 5.69 -11.06 -14.75
CA THR A 17 5.84 -9.60 -14.85
C THR A 17 5.11 -9.05 -16.07
N LYS A 18 5.10 -9.78 -17.19
CA LYS A 18 4.36 -9.43 -18.42
C LYS A 18 2.84 -9.42 -18.24
N ASP A 19 2.31 -10.18 -17.27
CA ASP A 19 0.89 -10.18 -16.95
C ASP A 19 0.55 -8.99 -16.06
N LEU A 20 1.32 -8.78 -14.97
CA LEU A 20 1.19 -7.58 -14.13
C LEU A 20 1.31 -6.28 -14.94
N GLN A 21 2.17 -6.21 -15.96
CA GLN A 21 2.28 -5.03 -16.84
C GLN A 21 1.00 -4.67 -17.60
N LYS A 22 0.09 -5.64 -17.83
CA LYS A 22 -1.19 -5.41 -18.54
C LYS A 22 -2.27 -4.84 -17.61
N GLU A 23 -2.11 -5.02 -16.31
CA GLU A 23 -3.09 -4.60 -15.31
C GLU A 23 -3.24 -3.08 -15.22
N THR A 24 -4.41 -2.64 -14.78
CA THR A 24 -4.66 -1.26 -14.38
C THR A 24 -4.13 -1.05 -12.96
N LEU A 25 -3.08 -0.24 -12.82
CA LEU A 25 -2.64 0.25 -11.52
C LEU A 25 -3.61 1.33 -11.02
N LEU A 26 -4.38 0.99 -9.99
CA LEU A 26 -5.14 1.93 -9.17
C LEU A 26 -4.20 2.52 -8.12
N TRP A 27 -4.12 3.85 -8.05
CA TRP A 27 -3.15 4.56 -7.21
C TRP A 27 -3.64 5.92 -6.73
N ARG A 28 -2.93 6.48 -5.75
CA ARG A 28 -3.22 7.80 -5.17
C ARG A 28 -2.83 8.96 -6.09
N GLU A 29 -3.43 10.11 -5.83
CA GLU A 29 -3.25 11.40 -6.49
C GLU A 29 -1.79 11.88 -6.55
N LYS A 30 -1.47 12.69 -7.57
CA LYS A 30 -0.16 13.34 -7.68
C LYS A 30 0.10 14.24 -6.47
N GLY A 31 1.25 14.03 -5.82
CA GLY A 31 1.63 14.71 -4.57
C GLY A 31 1.32 13.91 -3.31
N SER A 32 0.55 12.81 -3.41
CA SER A 32 0.37 11.87 -2.31
C SER A 32 1.68 11.17 -1.97
N ALA A 33 2.11 11.18 -0.70
CA ALA A 33 3.33 10.48 -0.28
C ALA A 33 3.30 8.98 -0.62
N ALA A 34 2.11 8.36 -0.59
CA ALA A 34 1.91 6.98 -1.03
C ALA A 34 2.14 6.79 -2.55
N ARG A 35 1.74 7.78 -3.38
CA ARG A 35 2.02 7.78 -4.82
C ARG A 35 3.51 7.89 -5.08
N THR A 36 4.21 8.80 -4.40
CA THR A 36 5.67 9.00 -4.55
C THR A 36 6.47 7.74 -4.20
N LEU A 37 6.15 7.05 -3.10
CA LEU A 37 6.81 5.78 -2.74
C LEU A 37 6.61 4.68 -3.79
N VAL A 38 5.42 4.61 -4.38
CA VAL A 38 5.11 3.64 -5.45
C VAL A 38 5.78 4.03 -6.77
N GLU A 39 5.86 5.32 -7.10
CA GLU A 39 6.60 5.84 -8.26
C GLU A 39 8.09 5.48 -8.20
N GLN A 40 8.75 5.81 -7.08
CA GLN A 40 10.16 5.50 -6.85
C GLN A 40 10.42 3.99 -6.99
N PHE A 41 9.69 3.18 -6.22
CA PHE A 41 9.84 1.73 -6.22
C PHE A 41 9.66 1.05 -7.59
N LEU A 42 8.73 1.55 -8.42
CA LEU A 42 8.50 1.03 -9.76
C LEU A 42 9.58 1.50 -10.75
N ASN A 43 10.08 2.74 -10.59
CA ASN A 43 11.18 3.26 -11.41
C ASN A 43 12.50 2.54 -11.12
N ASP A 44 12.84 2.32 -9.84
CA ASP A 44 14.04 1.58 -9.41
C ASP A 44 14.08 0.14 -9.96
N LYS A 45 12.90 -0.45 -10.17
CA LYS A 45 12.70 -1.79 -10.75
C LYS A 45 12.53 -1.79 -12.27
N GLN A 46 12.61 -0.63 -12.93
CA GLN A 46 12.33 -0.42 -14.35
C GLN A 46 10.99 -1.04 -14.78
N PHE A 47 10.00 -1.05 -13.87
CA PHE A 47 8.72 -1.70 -14.05
C PHE A 47 7.62 -0.69 -14.35
N HIS A 48 6.89 -0.90 -15.44
CA HIS A 48 5.86 0.03 -15.90
C HIS A 48 4.54 -0.70 -16.20
N PHE A 49 3.50 -0.39 -15.43
CA PHE A 49 2.12 -0.70 -15.80
C PHE A 49 1.72 0.10 -17.03
N LYS A 50 1.07 -0.57 -17.99
CA LYS A 50 0.48 0.05 -19.20
C LYS A 50 -0.66 0.99 -18.84
N ASN A 51 -1.57 0.53 -17.97
CA ASN A 51 -2.75 1.26 -17.57
C ASN A 51 -2.59 1.77 -16.13
N ARG A 52 -2.95 3.03 -15.89
CA ARG A 52 -2.81 3.73 -14.60
C ARG A 52 -4.03 4.62 -14.41
N MET A 53 -4.69 4.55 -13.26
CA MET A 53 -5.90 5.32 -12.97
C MET A 53 -5.77 5.99 -11.60
N GLU A 54 -5.80 7.32 -11.60
CA GLU A 54 -5.65 8.17 -10.42
C GLU A 54 -6.94 8.27 -9.62
N VAL A 55 -6.85 8.04 -8.31
CA VAL A 55 -7.98 8.01 -7.38
C VAL A 55 -7.55 8.71 -6.09
N SER A 56 -8.29 9.73 -5.66
CA SER A 56 -7.93 10.62 -4.54
C SER A 56 -8.11 10.02 -3.14
N ASP A 57 -8.70 8.83 -3.04
CA ASP A 57 -9.06 8.18 -1.78
C ASP A 57 -8.67 6.69 -1.75
N THR A 58 -8.19 6.24 -0.58
CA THR A 58 -7.75 4.86 -0.33
C THR A 58 -8.93 3.90 -0.22
N GLU A 59 -10.07 4.31 0.36
CA GLU A 59 -11.24 3.42 0.48
C GLU A 59 -11.91 3.21 -0.88
N THR A 60 -11.94 4.25 -1.72
CA THR A 60 -12.36 4.17 -3.13
C THR A 60 -11.44 3.23 -3.92
N ILE A 61 -10.11 3.32 -3.76
CA ILE A 61 -9.16 2.34 -4.33
C ILE A 61 -9.50 0.91 -3.86
N LYS A 62 -9.73 0.70 -2.56
CA LYS A 62 -10.07 -0.63 -2.01
C LYS A 62 -11.33 -1.20 -2.65
N HIS A 63 -12.41 -0.43 -2.73
CA HIS A 63 -13.66 -0.86 -3.37
C HIS A 63 -13.49 -1.14 -4.87
N MET A 64 -12.73 -0.32 -5.60
CA MET A 64 -12.42 -0.55 -7.02
C MET A 64 -11.57 -1.81 -7.25
N VAL A 65 -10.61 -2.11 -6.36
CA VAL A 65 -9.87 -3.38 -6.40
C VAL A 65 -10.79 -4.57 -6.08
N ILE A 66 -11.67 -4.48 -5.07
CA ILE A 66 -12.64 -5.54 -4.75
C ILE A 66 -13.54 -5.84 -5.96
N ALA A 67 -14.04 -4.78 -6.62
CA ALA A 67 -14.87 -4.86 -7.83
C ALA A 67 -14.10 -5.36 -9.08
N GLY A 68 -12.77 -5.49 -9.03
CA GLY A 68 -11.96 -6.02 -10.12
C GLY A 68 -11.58 -5.01 -11.20
N VAL A 69 -11.64 -3.70 -10.92
CA VAL A 69 -11.25 -2.63 -11.87
C VAL A 69 -9.73 -2.60 -12.12
N GLY A 70 -8.95 -3.17 -11.19
CA GLY A 70 -7.49 -3.27 -11.29
C GLY A 70 -6.85 -3.74 -9.99
N ILE A 71 -5.57 -3.40 -9.83
CA ILE A 71 -4.74 -3.75 -8.67
C ILE A 71 -4.10 -2.50 -8.06
N ALA A 72 -3.72 -2.56 -6.78
CA ALA A 72 -3.18 -1.38 -6.07
C ALA A 72 -1.99 -1.69 -5.16
N PHE A 73 -1.21 -0.65 -4.88
CA PHE A 73 -0.27 -0.61 -3.76
C PHE A 73 -0.88 0.20 -2.63
N VAL A 74 -1.09 -0.46 -1.48
CA VAL A 74 -1.65 0.12 -0.26
C VAL A 74 -0.89 -0.42 0.96
N PRO A 75 -0.81 0.32 2.09
CA PRO A 75 -0.25 -0.21 3.32
C PRO A 75 -1.04 -1.42 3.82
N LYS A 76 -0.36 -2.51 4.20
CA LYS A 76 -0.97 -3.75 4.73
C LYS A 76 -1.97 -3.47 5.86
N LEU A 77 -1.68 -2.48 6.72
CA LEU A 77 -2.52 -2.04 7.83
C LEU A 77 -3.91 -1.55 7.38
N ALA A 78 -4.01 -0.88 6.23
CA ALA A 78 -5.25 -0.28 5.72
C ALA A 78 -6.21 -1.29 5.07
N VAL A 79 -5.79 -2.55 4.90
CA VAL A 79 -6.55 -3.62 4.23
C VAL A 79 -6.69 -4.91 5.04
N ARG A 80 -6.41 -4.86 6.35
CA ARG A 80 -6.45 -6.06 7.21
C ARG A 80 -7.83 -6.72 7.23
N GLN A 81 -8.88 -5.91 7.27
CA GLN A 81 -10.26 -6.38 7.37
C GLN A 81 -10.70 -7.07 6.08
N GLU A 82 -10.43 -6.46 4.93
CA GLU A 82 -10.79 -6.97 3.60
C GLU A 82 -9.98 -8.22 3.21
N LEU A 83 -8.75 -8.34 3.71
CA LEU A 83 -7.95 -9.56 3.63
C LEU A 83 -8.54 -10.67 4.53
N SER A 84 -8.93 -10.36 5.78
CA SER A 84 -9.54 -11.35 6.69
C SER A 84 -10.95 -11.80 6.26
N LEU A 85 -11.72 -10.91 5.64
CA LEU A 85 -13.04 -11.19 5.05
C LEU A 85 -12.96 -11.79 3.64
N LEU A 86 -11.75 -12.07 3.13
CA LEU A 86 -11.51 -12.65 1.82
C LEU A 86 -12.14 -11.86 0.65
N LEU A 87 -12.28 -10.53 0.79
CA LEU A 87 -12.71 -9.61 -0.27
C LEU A 87 -11.53 -9.25 -1.18
N LEU A 88 -10.36 -9.04 -0.57
CA LEU A 88 -9.08 -8.82 -1.22
C LEU A 88 -8.15 -10.03 -1.05
N ARG A 89 -7.12 -10.11 -1.89
CA ARG A 89 -5.90 -10.88 -1.61
C ARG A 89 -4.66 -10.03 -1.82
N THR A 90 -3.59 -10.35 -1.09
CA THR A 90 -2.24 -9.89 -1.42
C THR A 90 -1.78 -10.58 -2.70
N VAL A 91 -1.23 -9.81 -3.65
CA VAL A 91 -0.61 -10.38 -4.85
C VAL A 91 0.75 -10.96 -4.47
N ASN A 92 0.90 -12.28 -4.59
CA ASN A 92 2.05 -13.02 -4.06
C ASN A 92 3.29 -12.94 -4.98
N ASP A 93 3.96 -11.79 -4.98
CA ASP A 93 5.32 -11.66 -5.51
C ASP A 93 6.16 -10.78 -4.57
N SER A 94 7.20 -11.39 -3.98
CA SER A 94 8.13 -10.73 -3.06
C SER A 94 8.89 -9.57 -3.72
N LYS A 95 8.97 -9.54 -5.06
CA LYS A 95 9.56 -8.44 -5.83
C LYS A 95 8.73 -7.16 -5.77
N PHE A 96 7.46 -7.22 -5.34
CA PHE A 96 6.52 -6.09 -5.26
C PHE A 96 6.11 -5.75 -3.81
N LEU A 97 7.04 -5.95 -2.86
CA LEU A 97 6.95 -5.48 -1.48
C LEU A 97 7.68 -4.14 -1.31
N ILE A 98 6.98 -3.12 -0.83
CA ILE A 98 7.54 -1.79 -0.51
C ILE A 98 7.69 -1.68 1.01
N PRO A 99 8.91 -1.53 1.58
CA PRO A 99 9.09 -1.26 3.00
C PRO A 99 8.64 0.17 3.32
N ILE A 100 7.86 0.34 4.38
CA ILE A 100 7.39 1.65 4.87
C ILE A 100 8.05 1.92 6.21
N HIS A 101 8.74 3.07 6.31
CA HIS A 101 9.36 3.54 7.54
C HIS A 101 8.54 4.70 8.11
N PHE A 102 8.29 4.67 9.41
CA PHE A 102 7.59 5.74 10.13
C PHE A 102 8.59 6.52 11.01
N THR A 103 8.57 7.85 10.91
CA THR A 103 9.45 8.75 11.66
C THR A 103 8.62 9.71 12.49
N VAL A 104 8.86 9.77 13.80
CA VAL A 104 8.23 10.75 14.69
C VAL A 104 9.09 12.02 14.70
N ILE A 105 8.58 13.09 14.10
CA ILE A 105 9.21 14.42 14.06
C ILE A 105 8.54 15.31 15.12
N SER A 106 9.33 16.12 15.83
CA SER A 106 8.83 17.03 16.87
C SER A 106 9.77 18.22 17.06
N ALA A 107 9.24 19.35 17.53
CA ALA A 107 10.03 20.56 17.74
C ALA A 107 10.91 20.42 19.00
N LYS A 108 12.20 20.75 18.86
CA LYS A 108 13.28 20.55 19.85
C LYS A 108 12.96 21.06 21.26
N ASP A 109 12.16 22.12 21.36
CA ASP A 109 11.94 22.87 22.59
C ASP A 109 10.52 22.67 23.17
N GLN A 110 9.71 21.74 22.61
CA GLN A 110 8.33 21.46 23.04
C GLN A 110 8.16 20.17 23.87
N HIS A 111 9.24 19.63 24.42
CA HIS A 111 9.28 18.28 25.02
C HIS A 111 8.86 18.17 26.51
N THR A 112 8.41 19.24 27.15
CA THR A 112 8.21 19.29 28.62
C THR A 112 6.89 18.69 29.13
N TYR A 113 5.89 18.47 28.27
CA TYR A 113 4.59 17.94 28.70
C TYR A 113 4.63 16.43 28.95
N PRO A 114 4.27 15.93 30.16
CA PRO A 114 4.32 14.49 30.47
C PRO A 114 3.46 13.61 29.54
N THR A 115 2.35 14.13 29.04
CA THR A 115 1.47 13.45 28.06
C THR A 115 2.15 13.23 26.71
N VAL A 116 2.89 14.22 26.22
CA VAL A 116 3.66 14.14 24.96
C VAL A 116 4.83 13.17 25.11
N LEU A 117 5.50 13.16 26.27
CA LEU A 117 6.55 12.20 26.59
C LEU A 117 5.99 10.77 26.68
N ALA A 118 4.89 10.56 27.40
CA ALA A 118 4.22 9.25 27.51
C ALA A 118 3.78 8.71 26.14
N PHE A 119 3.15 9.55 25.30
CA PHE A 119 2.75 9.17 23.95
C PHE A 119 3.97 8.87 23.06
N SER A 120 5.04 9.65 23.16
CA SER A 120 6.30 9.40 22.43
C SER A 120 6.97 8.09 22.86
N SER A 121 6.93 7.75 24.15
CA SER A 121 7.43 6.48 24.69
C SER A 121 6.55 5.28 24.29
N PHE A 122 5.24 5.49 24.16
CA PHE A 122 4.28 4.52 23.65
C PHE A 122 4.50 4.23 22.16
N LEU A 123 4.62 5.25 21.31
CA LEU A 123 4.88 5.09 19.87
C LEU A 123 6.19 4.32 19.59
N ARG A 124 7.26 4.58 20.37
CA ARG A 124 8.53 3.85 20.26
C ARG A 124 8.44 2.37 20.66
N LYS A 125 7.38 1.96 21.36
CA LYS A 125 7.09 0.58 21.77
C LYS A 125 5.95 -0.07 20.96
N TRP A 126 5.35 0.66 20.01
CA TRP A 126 4.17 0.19 19.29
C TRP A 126 4.55 -0.89 18.26
N PRO A 127 3.92 -2.08 18.29
CA PRO A 127 4.29 -3.19 17.41
C PRO A 127 3.79 -2.97 15.97
N LEU A 128 4.73 -2.91 15.02
CA LEU A 128 4.45 -2.81 13.58
C LEU A 128 4.19 -4.19 12.94
N ASN A 129 3.09 -4.84 13.33
CA ASN A 129 2.71 -6.22 12.94
C ASN A 129 1.64 -6.30 11.83
#